data_AF-L9XE44-F1
#
_entry.id   AF-L9XE44-F1
#
_cell.length_a   1.000
_cell.length_b   1.000
_cell.length_c   1.000
_cell.angle_alpha   90.00
_cell.angle_beta   90.00
_cell.angle_gamma   90.00
#
_symmetry.space_group_name_H-M   'P 1'
#
loop_
_entity.id
_entity.type
_entity.pdbx_description
1 polymer ?
#
loop_
_entity_poly.entity_id
_entity_poly.type
_entity_poly.pdbx_seq_one_letter_code
_entity_poly.pdbx_strand_id
1 'polypeptide(L)' 'MLVTTLGLVCLALGVAGVRYAPAIVAAQHQQGMAPLEDGERGDELEGEDRIRVTKGVGVLLALVGVVLLGYGVV' A
#
# COMPACT_ATOMS: atom_id res chain seq x y z
N MET A 1 -13.10 21.46 -3.53
CA MET A 1 -11.89 21.75 -2.71
C MET A 1 -11.54 20.56 -1.82
N LEU A 2 -12.36 20.16 -0.84
CA LEU A 2 -12.04 19.02 0.05
C LEU A 2 -11.83 17.70 -0.71
N VAL A 3 -12.75 17.35 -1.61
CA VAL A 3 -12.67 16.14 -2.45
C VAL A 3 -11.39 16.11 -3.29
N THR A 4 -11.06 17.25 -3.89
CA THR A 4 -9.87 17.44 -4.71
C THR A 4 -8.59 17.28 -3.89
N THR A 5 -8.54 17.87 -2.69
CA THR A 5 -7.42 17.68 -1.75
C THR A 5 -7.28 16.22 -1.32
N LEU A 6 -8.39 15.56 -1.00
CA LEU A 6 -8.39 14.15 -0.62
C LEU A 6 -7.88 13.25 -1.75
N GLY A 7 -8.31 13.54 -2.99
CA GLY A 7 -7.82 12.85 -4.18
C GLY A 7 -6.31 12.97 -4.36
N LEU A 8 -5.74 14.17 -4.17
CA LEU A 8 -4.29 14.38 -4.21
C LEU A 8 -3.56 13.59 -3.11
N VAL A 9 -4.10 13.57 -1.89
CA VAL A 9 -3.51 12.82 -0.77
C VAL A 9 -3.53 11.32 -1.06
N CYS A 10 -4.65 10.76 -1.51
CA CYS A 10 -4.75 9.35 -1.89
C CYS A 10 -3.78 9.00 -3.02
N LEU A 11 -3.66 9.86 -4.04
CA LEU A 11 -2.72 9.68 -5.14
C LEU A 11 -1.27 9.63 -4.62
N ALA A 12 -0.87 10.62 -3.82
CA ALA A 12 0.48 10.73 -3.28
C ALA A 12 0.83 9.53 -2.39
N LEU A 13 -0.08 9.14 -1.49
CA LEU A 13 0.10 7.99 -0.62
C LEU A 13 0.14 6.67 -1.38
N GLY A 14 -0.70 6.51 -2.41
CA GLY A 14 -0.70 5.32 -3.25
C GLY A 14 0.62 5.15 -4.00
N VAL A 15 1.11 6.22 -4.64
CA VAL A 15 2.41 6.23 -5.31
C VAL A 15 3.56 5.95 -4.33
N ALA A 16 3.52 6.58 -3.15
CA ALA A 16 4.50 6.33 -2.09
C ALA A 16 4.47 4.87 -1.63
N GLY A 17 3.29 4.29 -1.42
CA GLY A 17 3.12 2.89 -1.03
C GLY A 17 3.72 1.92 -2.05
N VAL A 18 3.54 2.18 -3.36
CA VAL A 18 4.16 1.35 -4.43
C VAL A 18 5.68 1.48 -4.44
N ARG A 19 6.19 2.71 -4.32
CA ARG A 19 7.63 3.01 -4.40
C ARG A 19 8.40 2.51 -3.18
N TYR A 20 7.82 2.66 -2.00
CA TYR A 20 8.47 2.34 -0.72
C TYR A 20 8.01 1.01 -0.13
N ALA A 21 7.18 0.23 -0.83
CA ALA A 21 6.76 -1.11 -0.40
C ALA A 21 7.88 -1.98 0.24
N PRO A 22 9.07 -2.15 -0.37
CA PRO A 22 10.13 -2.94 0.26
C PRO A 22 10.65 -2.33 1.57
N ALA A 23 10.75 -1.01 1.65
CA ALA A 23 11.17 -0.31 2.87
C ALA A 23 10.10 -0.37 3.97
N ILE A 24 8.82 -0.30 3.60
CA ILE A 24 7.68 -0.43 4.51
C ILE A 24 7.66 -1.83 5.13
N VAL A 25 7.79 -2.88 4.30
CA VAL A 25 7.84 -4.26 4.77
C VAL A 25 9.05 -4.51 5.66
N ALA A 26 10.23 -3.98 5.31
CA ALA A 26 11.42 -4.06 6.15
C ALA A 26 11.24 -3.37 7.51
N ALA A 27 10.61 -2.19 7.53
CA ALA A 27 10.30 -1.47 8.77
C ALA A 27 9.26 -2.23 9.63
N GLN A 28 8.23 -2.81 9.02
CA GLN A 28 7.24 -3.64 9.71
C GLN A 28 7.88 -4.89 10.33
N HIS A 29 8.83 -5.51 9.64
CA HIS A 29 9.60 -6.63 10.15
C HIS A 29 10.47 -6.23 11.36
N GLN A 30 11.16 -5.08 11.29
CA GLN A 30 11.95 -4.55 12.40
C GLN A 30 11.11 -4.16 13.63
N GLN A 31 9.86 -3.75 13.43
CA GLN A 31 8.93 -3.41 14.50
C GLN A 31 8.28 -4.64 15.17
N GLY A 32 8.67 -5.86 14.77
CA GLY A 32 8.03 -7.08 15.26
C GLY A 32 6.57 -7.21 14.84
N MET A 33 6.10 -6.36 13.92
CA MET A 33 4.78 -6.46 13.29
C MET A 33 4.77 -7.52 12.18
N ALA A 34 5.46 -8.63 12.38
CA ALA A 34 5.35 -9.79 11.53
C ALA A 34 4.28 -10.72 12.14
N PRO A 35 2.98 -10.58 11.83
CA PRO A 35 2.06 -11.66 12.10
C PRO A 35 2.35 -12.77 11.08
N LEU A 36 2.22 -14.01 11.56
CA LEU A 36 2.50 -15.28 10.88
C LEU A 36 3.98 -15.66 10.90
N GLU A 37 4.45 -16.10 12.08
CA GLU A 37 5.19 -17.37 12.10
C GLU A 37 4.23 -18.40 11.51
N ASP A 38 4.58 -18.92 10.34
CA ASP A 38 3.79 -19.91 9.61
C ASP A 38 3.70 -21.18 10.46
N GLY A 39 2.60 -21.30 11.20
CA GLY A 39 2.22 -22.53 11.86
C GLY A 39 2.06 -23.65 10.83
N GLU A 40 2.91 -24.67 10.93
CA GLU A 40 2.67 -26.07 10.58
C GLU A 40 2.23 -26.43 9.13
N ARG A 41 2.26 -25.50 8.15
CA ARG A 41 1.84 -25.84 6.78
C ARG A 41 2.56 -25.07 5.67
N GLY A 42 3.90 -25.16 5.66
CA GLY A 42 4.69 -25.33 4.43
C GLY A 42 4.63 -24.29 3.29
N ASP A 43 3.95 -23.16 3.41
CA ASP A 43 4.03 -22.05 2.46
C ASP A 43 4.53 -20.81 3.20
N GLU A 44 5.85 -20.63 3.23
CA GLU A 44 6.46 -19.34 3.56
C GLU A 44 5.82 -18.29 2.63
N LEU A 45 5.05 -17.35 3.18
CA LEU A 45 4.78 -16.11 2.46
C LEU A 45 6.10 -15.34 2.36
N GLU A 46 6.89 -15.73 1.35
CA GLU A 46 8.18 -15.20 1.00
C GLU A 46 8.09 -13.67 0.99
N GLY A 47 9.11 -12.96 1.48
CA GLY A 47 9.07 -11.50 1.62
C GLY A 47 8.64 -10.76 0.34
N GLU A 48 8.80 -11.39 -0.81
CA GLU A 48 8.31 -10.92 -2.10
C GLU A 48 6.77 -10.77 -2.17
N ASP A 49 5.99 -11.71 -1.62
CA ASP A 49 4.52 -11.64 -1.65
C ASP A 49 4.00 -10.52 -0.75
N ARG A 50 4.64 -10.28 0.39
CA ARG A 50 4.31 -9.13 1.27
C ARG A 50 4.55 -7.80 0.56
N ILE A 51 5.66 -7.70 -0.19
CA ILE A 51 5.95 -6.52 -1.02
C ILE A 51 4.91 -6.38 -2.13
N ARG A 52 4.50 -7.49 -2.77
CA ARG A 52 3.49 -7.50 -3.84
C ARG A 52 2.13 -7.01 -3.34
N VAL A 53 1.68 -7.49 -2.18
CA VAL A 53 0.43 -7.03 -1.54
C VAL A 53 0.52 -5.55 -1.19
N THR A 54 1.62 -5.10 -0.59
CA THR A 54 1.83 -3.69 -0.23
C THR A 54 1.79 -2.78 -1.46
N LYS A 55 2.44 -3.20 -2.56
CA LYS A 55 2.33 -2.50 -3.85
C LYS A 55 0.90 -2.49 -4.37
N GLY A 56 0.17 -3.61 -4.28
CA GLY A 56 -1.23 -3.71 -4.70
C GLY A 56 -2.13 -2.70 -3.97
N VAL A 57 -1.98 -2.58 -2.65
CA VAL A 57 -2.70 -1.57 -1.84
C VAL A 57 -2.33 -0.16 -2.27
N GLY A 58 -1.05 0.12 -2.53
CA GLY A 58 -0.60 1.41 -3.06
C GLY A 58 -1.23 1.76 -4.42
N VAL A 59 -1.30 0.79 -5.34
CA VAL A 59 -1.97 0.99 -6.65
C VAL A 59 -3.45 1.27 -6.47
N LEU A 60 -4.15 0.50 -5.61
CA LEU A 60 -5.56 0.71 -5.33
C LEU A 60 -5.83 2.12 -4.78
N LEU A 61 -5.02 2.56 -3.81
CA LEU A 61 -5.15 3.88 -3.21
C LEU A 61 -4.89 5.00 -4.23
N ALA A 62 -3.91 4.82 -5.12
CA ALA A 62 -3.65 5.75 -6.21
C ALA A 62 -4.84 5.85 -7.17
N LEU A 63 -5.45 4.71 -7.54
CA LEU A 63 -6.66 4.68 -8.38
C LEU A 63 -7.84 5.41 -7.74
N VAL A 64 -8.07 5.20 -6.44
CA VAL A 64 -9.09 5.95 -5.68
C VAL A 64 -8.81 7.45 -5.74
N GLY A 65 -7.54 7.85 -5.59
CA GLY A 65 -7.12 9.24 -5.74
C GLY A 65 -7.47 9.83 -7.11
N VAL A 66 -7.16 9.12 -8.19
CA VAL A 66 -7.51 9.54 -9.57
C VAL A 66 -9.02 9.72 -9.74
N VAL A 67 -9.82 8.77 -9.24
CA VAL A 67 -11.29 8.84 -9.33
C VAL A 67 -11.83 10.05 -8.56
N LEU A 68 -11.33 10.31 -7.34
CA LEU A 68 -11.73 11.46 -6.54
C LEU A 68 -11.34 12.79 -7.19
N LEU A 69 -10.17 12.85 -7.84
CA LEU A 69 -9.75 14.03 -8.61
C LEU A 69 -10.68 14.26 -9.80
N GLY A 70 -11.01 13.20 -10.55
CA GLY A 70 -11.97 13.29 -11.65
C GLY A 70 -13.34 13.79 -11.19
N TYR A 71 -13.85 13.24 -10.08
CA TYR A 71 -15.14 13.66 -9.52
C TYR A 71 -15.12 15.08 -8.95
N GLY A 72 -14.06 15.47 -8.24
CA GLY A 72 -13.98 16.78 -7.58
C GLY A 72 -13.60 17.95 -8.49
N VAL A 73 -13.28 17.68 -9.76
CA VAL A 73 -13.00 18.69 -10.81
C VAL A 73 -14.24 18.95 -11.69
N VAL A 74 -15.18 18.00 -11.75
CA VAL A 74 -16.50 18.15 -12.37
C VAL A 74 -17.41 18.97 -11.47
#